data_AF-A0A377HHB5-F1
#
_entry.id   AF-A0A377HHB5-F1
#
_cell.length_a   1.000
_cell.length_b   1.000
_cell.length_c   1.000
_cell.angle_alpha   90.00
_cell.angle_beta   90.00
_cell.angle_gamma   90.00
#
_symmetry.space_group_name_H-M   'P 1'
#
loop_
_entity.id
_entity.type
_entity.pdbx_description
1 polymer ?
#
loop_
_entity_poly.entity_id
_entity_poly.type
_entity_poly.pdbx_seq_one_letter_code
_entity_poly.pdbx_strand_id
1 'polypeptide(L)'
;MVIVERRSFSIVAAVELDDASHLRPERRRRDILLEEVLRQAGIPLLRSHDARKLLQMTGEWLDTFRTDLQSEPGSSRSENMHRFTRQHQVSETAVRKVKSDSCMEGNK
;
A
#
# COMPACT_ATOMS: atom_id res chain seq x y z
N MET A 1 -0.48 11.09 -5.56
CA MET A 1 -1.88 11.26 -6.03
C MET A 1 -2.82 10.83 -4.90
N VAL A 2 -4.01 11.41 -4.79
CA VAL A 2 -5.03 10.98 -3.80
C VAL A 2 -6.33 10.67 -4.54
N ILE A 3 -6.99 9.59 -4.16
CA ILE A 3 -8.30 9.19 -4.68
C ILE A 3 -9.35 9.62 -3.66
N VAL A 4 -10.39 10.27 -4.14
CA VAL A 4 -11.51 10.77 -3.33
C VAL A 4 -12.84 10.24 -3.85
N GLU A 5 -13.75 9.96 -2.93
CA GLU A 5 -15.13 9.63 -3.29
C GLU A 5 -15.86 10.92 -3.66
N ARG A 6 -16.49 10.93 -4.85
CA ARG A 6 -16.98 12.16 -5.48
C ARG A 6 -18.08 12.87 -4.70
N ARG A 7 -18.93 12.15 -3.95
CA ARG A 7 -20.11 12.75 -3.29
C ARG A 7 -19.80 13.29 -1.90
N SER A 8 -18.99 12.58 -1.14
CA SER A 8 -18.63 12.90 0.25
C SER A 8 -17.26 13.57 0.39
N PHE A 9 -16.45 13.59 -0.67
CA PHE A 9 -15.04 14.01 -0.64
C PHE A 9 -14.19 13.25 0.38
N SER A 10 -14.64 12.08 0.82
CA SER A 10 -13.87 11.21 1.69
C SER A 10 -12.65 10.69 0.94
N ILE A 11 -11.49 10.72 1.60
CA ILE A 11 -10.26 10.14 1.05
C ILE A 11 -10.41 8.62 1.04
N VAL A 12 -10.21 8.03 -0.14
CA VAL A 12 -10.32 6.57 -0.36
C VAL A 12 -8.95 5.91 -0.28
N ALA A 13 -7.93 6.54 -0.87
CA ALA A 13 -6.54 6.06 -0.85
C ALA A 13 -5.56 7.16 -1.25
N ALA A 14 -4.33 7.09 -0.76
CA ALA A 14 -3.17 7.74 -1.35
C ALA A 14 -2.46 6.78 -2.32
N VAL A 15 -1.95 7.30 -3.43
CA VAL A 15 -1.26 6.55 -4.48
C VAL A 15 0.08 7.22 -4.81
N GLU A 16 1.18 6.47 -4.72
CA GLU A 16 2.54 6.96 -4.97
C GLU A 16 3.30 6.04 -5.93
N LEU A 17 4.00 6.62 -6.90
CA LEU A 17 4.91 5.91 -7.81
C LEU A 17 6.34 6.18 -7.35
N ASP A 18 7.02 5.13 -6.90
CA ASP A 18 8.37 5.25 -6.33
C ASP A 18 9.43 5.32 -7.44
N ASP A 19 10.38 6.24 -7.30
CA ASP A 19 11.61 6.27 -8.11
C ASP A 19 12.78 5.54 -7.41
N ALA A 20 13.90 5.35 -8.12
CA ALA A 20 15.08 4.68 -7.55
C ALA A 20 15.73 5.47 -6.39
N SER A 21 15.31 6.72 -6.14
CA SER A 21 15.89 7.59 -5.13
C SER A 21 15.33 7.38 -3.71
N HIS A 22 14.27 6.59 -3.55
CA HIS A 22 13.62 6.32 -2.25
C HIS A 22 14.52 5.60 -1.23
N LEU A 23 15.64 5.01 -1.64
CA LEU A 23 16.61 4.39 -0.72
C LEU A 23 17.46 5.43 0.05
N ARG A 24 17.42 6.71 -0.34
CA ARG A 24 18.16 7.77 0.35
C ARG A 24 17.67 7.93 1.80
N PRO A 25 18.56 8.03 2.80
CA PRO A 25 18.17 8.07 4.22
C PRO A 25 17.16 9.16 4.59
N GLU A 26 17.25 10.33 3.97
CA GLU A 26 16.32 11.46 4.17
C GLU A 26 14.88 11.11 3.70
N ARG A 27 14.77 10.43 2.55
CA ARG A 27 13.48 9.96 2.02
C ARG A 27 12.89 8.87 2.92
N ARG A 28 13.71 7.96 3.44
CA ARG A 28 13.24 6.89 4.35
C ARG A 28 12.56 7.45 5.59
N ARG A 29 13.15 8.44 6.27
CA ARG A 29 12.56 9.03 7.49
C ARG A 29 11.23 9.70 7.20
N ARG A 30 11.17 10.46 6.10
CA ARG A 30 9.95 11.15 5.68
C ARG A 30 8.85 10.16 5.29
N ASP A 31 9.20 9.12 4.54
CA ASP A 31 8.25 8.10 4.08
C ASP A 31 7.69 7.30 5.27
N ILE A 32 8.50 6.97 6.28
CA ILE A 32 8.02 6.34 7.53
C ILE A 32 7.00 7.23 8.25
N LEU A 33 7.30 8.53 8.39
CA LEU A 33 6.37 9.46 9.05
C LEU A 33 5.07 9.61 8.26
N LEU A 34 5.17 9.69 6.93
CA LEU A 34 4.00 9.78 6.05
C LEU A 34 3.12 8.53 6.15
N GLU A 35 3.72 7.34 6.06
CA GLU A 35 3.02 6.07 6.20
C GLU A 35 2.28 5.97 7.54
N GLU A 36 2.94 6.36 8.63
CA GLU A 36 2.32 6.32 9.96
C GLU A 36 1.16 7.31 10.08
N VAL A 37 1.30 8.53 9.54
CA VAL A 37 0.22 9.53 9.55
C VAL A 37 -0.99 9.03 8.75
N LEU A 38 -0.76 8.47 7.55
CA LEU A 38 -1.83 7.91 6.73
C LEU A 38 -2.52 6.73 7.42
N ARG A 39 -1.73 5.84 8.03
CA ARG A 39 -2.24 4.70 8.82
C ARG A 39 -3.13 5.16 9.98
N GLN A 40 -2.69 6.16 10.74
CA GLN A 40 -3.48 6.73 11.84
C GLN A 40 -4.76 7.42 11.36
N ALA A 41 -4.72 8.03 10.17
CA ALA A 41 -5.89 8.62 9.53
C ALA A 41 -6.84 7.59 8.89
N GLY A 42 -6.50 6.29 8.93
CA GLY A 42 -7.27 5.25 8.25
C GLY A 42 -7.24 5.36 6.72
N ILE A 43 -6.21 6.02 6.18
CA ILE A 43 -6.02 6.22 4.74
C ILE A 43 -5.00 5.18 4.24
N PRO A 44 -5.36 4.30 3.29
CA PRO A 44 -4.43 3.35 2.71
C PRO A 44 -3.46 4.06 1.77
N LEU A 45 -2.19 3.64 1.80
CA LEU A 45 -1.16 4.05 0.85
C LEU A 45 -0.89 2.90 -0.14
N LEU A 46 -1.17 3.12 -1.42
CA LEU A 46 -0.81 2.24 -2.52
C LEU A 46 0.47 2.76 -3.16
N ARG A 47 1.56 1.98 -3.09
CA ARG A 47 2.84 2.36 -3.68
C ARG A 47 3.51 1.21 -4.41
N SER A 48 4.27 1.53 -5.45
CA SER A 48 5.07 0.59 -6.24
C SER A 48 6.05 1.40 -7.10
N HIS A 49 7.17 0.79 -7.47
CA HIS A 49 8.09 1.32 -8.48
C HIS A 49 7.69 0.92 -9.91
N ASP A 50 6.82 -0.09 -10.05
CA ASP A 50 6.22 -0.49 -11.32
C ASP A 50 4.83 0.14 -11.45
N ALA A 51 4.67 1.02 -12.45
CA ALA A 51 3.42 1.71 -12.74
C ALA A 51 2.28 0.76 -13.12
N ARG A 52 2.56 -0.36 -13.80
CA ARG A 52 1.52 -1.35 -14.17
C ARG A 52 1.00 -2.07 -12.95
N LYS A 53 1.90 -2.47 -12.06
CA LYS A 53 1.53 -3.06 -10.77
C LYS A 53 0.73 -2.07 -9.92
N LEU A 54 1.12 -0.79 -9.91
CA LEU A 54 0.40 0.26 -9.18
C LEU A 54 -1.02 0.45 -9.72
N LEU A 55 -1.19 0.46 -11.03
CA LEU A 55 -2.50 0.53 -11.68
C LEU A 55 -3.37 -0.68 -11.32
N GLN A 56 -2.81 -1.89 -11.36
CA GLN A 56 -3.51 -3.11 -10.98
C GLN A 56 -4.00 -3.06 -9.53
N MET A 57 -3.09 -2.78 -8.58
CA MET A 57 -3.42 -2.65 -7.16
C MET A 57 -4.48 -1.57 -6.91
N THR A 58 -4.42 -0.47 -7.65
CA THR A 58 -5.40 0.61 -7.54
C THR A 58 -6.78 0.14 -8.02
N GLY A 59 -6.86 -0.62 -9.11
CA GLY A 59 -8.10 -1.23 -9.58
C GLY A 59 -8.70 -2.19 -8.55
N GLU A 60 -7.90 -3.14 -8.06
CA GLU A 60 -8.30 -4.14 -7.06
C GLU A 60 -8.80 -3.49 -5.76
N TRP A 61 -8.13 -2.42 -5.32
CA TRP A 61 -8.55 -1.64 -4.16
C TRP A 61 -9.92 -0.97 -4.38
N LEU A 62 -10.11 -0.33 -5.54
CA LEU A 62 -11.36 0.37 -5.85
C LEU A 62 -12.55 -0.56 -6.01
N ASP A 63 -12.33 -1.77 -6.54
CA ASP A 63 -13.37 -2.79 -6.62
C ASP A 63 -13.78 -3.26 -5.21
N THR A 64 -12.81 -3.52 -4.33
CA THR A 64 -13.06 -3.86 -2.92
C THR A 64 -13.79 -2.73 -2.19
N PHE A 65 -13.37 -1.48 -2.41
CA PHE A 65 -14.01 -0.33 -1.78
C PHE A 65 -15.44 -0.11 -2.27
N ARG A 66 -15.72 -0.39 -3.56
CA ARG A 66 -17.08 -0.30 -4.11
C ARG A 66 -18.00 -1.36 -3.54
N THR A 67 -17.51 -2.60 -3.35
CA THR A 67 -18.31 -3.66 -2.71
C THR A 67 -18.65 -3.32 -1.27
N ASP A 68 -17.77 -2.61 -0.56
CA ASP A 68 -18.00 -2.14 0.81
C ASP A 68 -19.05 -1.04 0.90
N LEU A 69 -19.17 -0.19 -0.12
CA LEU A 69 -20.25 0.81 -0.20
C LEU A 69 -21.62 0.19 -0.51
N GLN A 70 -21.67 -1.02 -1.05
CA GLN A 70 -22.90 -1.71 -1.45
C GLN A 70 -23.38 -2.74 -0.42
N SER A 71 -22.55 -3.10 0.55
CA SER A 71 -22.94 -3.96 1.68
C SER A 71 -23.48 -3.11 2.83
N GLU A 72 -24.51 -3.61 3.52
CA GLU A 72 -25.18 -2.95 4.65
C GLU A 72 -24.19 -2.38 5.69
N PRO A 73 -24.53 -1.29 6.41
CA PRO A 73 -23.60 -0.47 7.23
C PRO A 73 -23.00 -1.16 8.48
N GLY A 74 -23.02 -2.49 8.57
CA GLY A 74 -22.44 -3.29 9.66
C GLY A 74 -21.10 -3.97 9.36
N SER A 75 -20.61 -3.96 8.11
CA SER A 75 -19.31 -4.56 7.77
C SER A 75 -18.17 -3.59 8.05
N SER A 76 -17.28 -3.94 8.97
CA SER A 76 -16.30 -2.99 9.50
C SER A 76 -15.26 -2.62 8.44
N ARG A 77 -15.28 -1.36 7.98
CA ARG A 77 -14.27 -0.75 7.08
C ARG A 77 -12.82 -1.05 7.49
N SER A 78 -12.59 -1.22 8.80
CA SER A 78 -11.31 -1.61 9.37
C SER A 78 -10.84 -3.00 8.91
N GLU A 79 -11.70 -4.01 8.85
CA GLU A 79 -11.29 -5.38 8.54
C GLU A 79 -10.81 -5.55 7.09
N ASN A 80 -11.49 -4.92 6.13
CA ASN A 80 -11.11 -5.00 4.72
C ASN A 80 -9.83 -4.22 4.41
N MET A 81 -9.62 -3.07 5.07
CA MET A 81 -8.35 -2.35 5.09
C MET A 81 -7.21 -3.26 5.57
N HIS A 82 -7.40 -3.97 6.70
CA HIS A 82 -6.40 -4.89 7.26
C HIS A 82 -6.17 -6.12 6.39
N ARG A 83 -7.18 -6.58 5.63
CA ARG A 83 -7.06 -7.71 4.71
C ARG A 83 -6.25 -7.34 3.46
N PHE A 84 -6.60 -6.22 2.81
CA PHE A 84 -5.91 -5.77 1.60
C PHE A 84 -4.47 -5.36 1.89
N THR A 85 -4.23 -4.60 2.97
CA THR A 85 -2.87 -4.25 3.40
C THR A 85 -2.04 -5.49 3.69
N ARG A 86 -2.58 -6.55 4.33
CA ARG A 86 -1.85 -7.81 4.51
C ARG A 86 -1.47 -8.47 3.19
N GLN A 87 -2.37 -8.57 2.21
CA GLN A 87 -2.07 -9.22 0.93
C GLN A 87 -0.99 -8.48 0.13
N HIS A 88 -1.03 -7.15 0.10
CA HIS A 88 -0.09 -6.36 -0.69
C HIS A 88 1.21 -5.97 0.07
N GLN A 89 1.22 -5.96 1.40
CA GLN A 89 2.43 -5.73 2.21
C GLN A 89 3.29 -6.99 2.36
N VAL A 90 2.69 -8.20 2.42
CA VAL A 90 3.43 -9.48 2.39
C VAL A 90 4.20 -9.63 1.07
N SER A 91 3.71 -9.02 -0.01
CA SER A 91 4.37 -9.05 -1.32
C SER A 91 5.70 -8.28 -1.39
N GLU A 92 5.96 -7.33 -0.48
CA GLU A 92 7.27 -6.64 -0.40
C GLU A 92 8.19 -7.22 0.67
N THR A 93 7.64 -7.72 1.78
CA THR A 93 8.45 -8.32 2.85
C THR A 93 8.93 -9.73 2.50
N ALA A 94 8.16 -10.50 1.73
CA ALA A 94 8.60 -11.82 1.24
C ALA A 94 9.76 -11.72 0.22
N VAL A 95 9.78 -10.67 -0.61
CA VAL A 95 10.89 -10.44 -1.56
C VAL A 95 12.19 -10.11 -0.83
N ARG A 96 12.13 -9.40 0.30
CA ARG A 96 13.33 -9.13 1.12
C ARG A 96 13.91 -10.40 1.78
N LYS A 97 13.08 -11.38 2.15
CA LYS A 97 13.53 -12.61 2.80
C LYS A 97 14.17 -13.60 1.83
N VAL A 98 13.71 -13.66 0.58
CA VAL A 98 14.33 -14.51 -0.45
C VAL A 98 15.72 -13.98 -0.86
N LYS A 99 15.95 -12.66 -0.81
CA LYS A 99 17.22 -12.06 -1.27
C LYS A 99 18.31 -12.04 -0.20
N SER A 100 17.98 -12.18 1.09
CA SER A 100 18.96 -12.27 2.18
C SER A 100 19.58 -13.66 2.32
N ASP A 101 18.88 -14.72 1.89
CA ASP A 101 19.36 -16.09 2.06
C ASP A 101 20.26 -16.56 0.90
N SER A 102 20.31 -15.81 -0.21
CA SER A 102 21.13 -16.12 -1.40
C SER A 102 22.57 -15.59 -1.34
N CYS A 103 22.99 -14.89 -0.28
CA CYS A 103 24.29 -14.20 -0.24
C CYS A 103 25.39 -14.89 0.59
N MET A 104 25.22 -16.17 0.99
CA MET A 104 26.20 -16.87 1.82
C MET A 104 26.61 -18.27 1.33
N GLU A 105 26.42 -18.59 0.04
CA GLU A 105 27.05 -19.79 -0.56
C GLU A 105 27.93 -19.38 -1.73
N GLY A 106 29.20 -19.09 -1.42
CA GLY A 106 30.19 -18.74 -2.42
C GLY A 106 31.52 -18.30 -1.82
N ASN A 107 32.04 -19.01 -0.83
CA ASN A 107 33.47 -18.97 -0.52
C ASN A 107 33.92 -20.23 0.23
N LYS A 108 34.30 -21.27 -0.52
CA LYS A 108 35.34 -22.24 -0.16
C LYS A 108 36.04 -22.72 -1.42
#